data_AF-A0A395ID16-F1
#
_entry.id   AF-A0A395ID16-F1
#
_cell.length_a   1.000
_cell.length_b   1.000
_cell.length_c   1.000
_cell.angle_alpha   90.00
_cell.angle_beta   90.00
_cell.angle_gamma   90.00
#
_symmetry.space_group_name_H-M   'P 1'
#
loop_
_entity.id
_entity.type
_entity.pdbx_description
1 polymer ?
#
loop_
_entity_poly.entity_id
_entity_poly.type
_entity_poly.pdbx_seq_one_letter_code
_entity_poly.pdbx_strand_id
1 'polypeptide(L)' 'MPRAIRGVLVECDPSIKSIIVKIDSDASHAYIVEDLDDETLVIKENMLGMLKTRLDDALKETQVVEDSGSE' A
#
# COMPACT_ATOMS: atom_id res chain seq x y z
N MET A 1 -21.36 20.77 -1.08
CA MET A 1 -22.11 19.80 -0.26
C MET A 1 -21.09 18.87 0.38
N PRO A 2 -21.22 18.49 1.67
CA PRO A 2 -20.29 17.56 2.29
C PRO A 2 -20.41 16.17 1.65
N ARG A 3 -19.28 15.53 1.35
CA ARG A 3 -19.19 14.15 0.84
C ARG A 3 -18.46 13.32 1.89
N ALA A 4 -19.08 12.21 2.31
CA ALA A 4 -18.45 11.23 3.19
C ALA A 4 -18.24 9.93 2.40
N ILE A 5 -17.04 9.37 2.48
CA ILE A 5 -16.70 8.11 1.83
C ILE A 5 -16.24 7.14 2.92
N ARG A 6 -16.76 5.91 2.88
CA ARG A 6 -16.38 4.87 3.81
C ARG A 6 -15.10 4.20 3.31
N GLY A 7 -14.14 4.03 4.21
CA GLY A 7 -12.87 3.37 3.94
C GLY A 7 -12.08 3.19 5.22
N VAL A 8 -10.92 2.56 5.10
CA VAL A 8 -9.95 2.40 6.19
C VAL A 8 -8.83 3.40 5.98
N LEU A 9 -8.60 4.25 6.97
CA LEU A 9 -7.43 5.12 7.00
C LEU A 9 -6.19 4.26 7.28
N VAL A 10 -5.20 4.36 6.42
CA VAL A 10 -3.90 3.71 6.55
C VAL A 10 -2.84 4.79 6.63
N GLU A 11 -2.02 4.72 7.68
CA GLU A 11 -0.84 5.56 7.91
C GLU A 11 0.40 4.68 7.74
N CYS A 12 1.36 5.13 6.93
CA CYS A 12 2.58 4.41 6.63
C CYS A 12 3.68 5.34 6.11
N ASP A 13 4.93 4.89 6.18
CA ASP A 13 6.07 5.64 5.64
C ASP A 13 5.92 5.91 4.13
N PRO A 14 6.51 7.01 3.61
CA PRO A 14 6.43 7.35 2.17
C PRO A 14 6.94 6.25 1.23
N SER A 15 7.90 5.43 1.68
CA SER A 15 8.41 4.27 0.93
C SER A 15 7.34 3.16 0.79
N ILE A 16 6.66 2.83 1.89
CA ILE A 16 5.56 1.85 1.91
C ILE A 16 4.39 2.36 1.09
N LYS A 17 4.04 3.65 1.22
CA LYS A 17 3.01 4.29 0.39
C LYS A 17 3.33 4.14 -1.10
N SER A 18 4.57 4.38 -1.51
CA SER A 18 5.00 4.23 -2.91
C SER A 18 4.79 2.80 -3.44
N ILE A 19 5.04 1.79 -2.60
CA ILE A 19 4.78 0.39 -2.94
C ILE A 19 3.27 0.12 -3.05
N ILE A 20 2.47 0.65 -2.12
CA ILE A 20 1.00 0.52 -2.14
C ILE A 20 0.41 1.15 -3.41
N VAL A 21 0.86 2.34 -3.79
CA VAL A 21 0.42 3.03 -5.02
C VAL A 21 0.79 2.23 -6.26
N LYS A 22 1.97 1.61 -6.29
CA LYS A 22 2.37 0.71 -7.38
C LYS A 22 1.46 -0.52 -7.45
N ILE A 23 1.21 -1.19 -6.33
CA ILE A 23 0.29 -2.35 -6.25
C ILE A 23 -1.12 -1.97 -6.73
N ASP A 24 -1.59 -0.77 -6.38
CA ASP A 24 -2.89 -0.25 -6.79
C ASP A 24 -2.96 0.02 -8.30
N SER A 25 -1.91 0.66 -8.86
CA SER A 25 -1.77 0.89 -10.30
C SER A 25 -1.78 -0.43 -11.09
N ASP A 26 -1.02 -1.44 -10.63
CA ASP A 26 -0.95 -2.76 -11.26
C ASP A 26 -2.29 -3.51 -11.19
N ALA A 27 -3.15 -3.15 -10.25
CA ALA A 27 -4.48 -3.74 -10.05
C ALA A 27 -5.62 -2.87 -10.59
N SER A 28 -5.35 -1.93 -11.50
CA SER A 28 -6.38 -1.05 -12.09
C SER A 28 -7.15 -0.24 -11.04
N HIS A 29 -6.46 0.31 -10.04
CA HIS A 29 -7.01 1.15 -8.97
C HIS A 29 -8.07 0.45 -8.10
N ALA A 30 -7.81 -0.83 -7.80
CA ALA A 30 -8.73 -1.67 -7.04
C ALA A 30 -8.71 -1.40 -5.52
N TYR A 31 -7.66 -0.82 -4.95
CA TYR A 31 -7.44 -0.74 -3.50
C TYR A 31 -7.66 0.65 -2.91
N ILE A 32 -7.07 1.67 -3.54
CA ILE A 32 -7.08 3.04 -3.02
C ILE A 32 -8.43 3.71 -3.34
N VAL A 33 -8.99 4.38 -2.34
CA VAL A 33 -10.19 5.23 -2.47
C VAL A 33 -9.77 6.67 -2.67
N GLU A 34 -8.84 7.14 -1.83
CA GLU A 34 -8.35 8.51 -1.83
C GLU A 34 -6.92 8.54 -1.29
N ASP A 35 -6.07 9.33 -1.95
CA ASP A 35 -4.72 9.67 -1.50
C ASP A 35 -4.80 11.03 -0.79
N LEU A 36 -4.45 11.08 0.50
CA LEU A 36 -4.68 12.25 1.36
C LEU A 36 -3.44 13.13 1.48
N ASP A 37 -2.31 12.53 1.84
CA ASP A 37 -1.01 13.18 2.00
C ASP A 37 0.12 12.14 1.91
N ASP A 38 1.37 12.56 2.10
CA ASP A 38 2.56 11.72 1.89
C ASP A 38 2.63 10.45 2.76
N GLU A 39 1.89 10.39 3.86
CA GLU A 39 1.93 9.28 4.82
C GLU A 39 0.58 8.59 4.99
N THR A 40 -0.52 9.18 4.51
CA THR A 40 -1.87 8.69 4.72
C THR A 40 -2.67 8.50 3.45
N LEU A 41 -3.42 7.41 3.42
CA LEU A 41 -4.27 7.02 2.30
C LEU A 41 -5.50 6.25 2.80
N VAL A 42 -6.60 6.36 2.06
CA VAL A 42 -7.86 5.67 2.36
C VAL A 42 -7.99 4.44 1.47
N ILE A 43 -8.14 3.26 2.08
CA ILE A 43 -8.28 1.97 1.41
C ILE A 43 -9.71 1.44 1.47
N LYS A 44 -10.13 0.70 0.45
CA LYS A 44 -11.39 -0.05 0.46
C LYS A 44 -11.36 -1.14 1.52
N GLU A 45 -12.32 -1.12 2.43
CA GLU A 45 -12.40 -2.00 3.62
C GLU A 45 -12.28 -3.50 3.26
N ASN A 46 -12.95 -3.94 2.19
CA ASN A 46 -12.92 -5.33 1.72
C ASN A 46 -11.60 -5.74 1.05
N MET A 47 -10.76 -4.79 0.65
CA MET A 47 -9.50 -5.04 -0.07
C MET A 47 -8.27 -4.97 0.86
N LEU A 48 -8.42 -4.44 2.08
CA LEU A 48 -7.32 -4.27 3.03
C LEU A 48 -6.56 -5.58 3.30
N GLY A 49 -7.27 -6.70 3.45
CA GLY A 49 -6.64 -8.00 3.69
C GLY A 49 -5.74 -8.43 2.55
N MET A 50 -6.22 -8.32 1.30
CA MET A 50 -5.42 -8.63 0.12
C MET A 50 -4.26 -7.65 -0.08
N LEU A 51 -4.46 -6.37 0.23
CA LEU A 51 -3.40 -5.37 0.12
C LEU A 51 -2.23 -5.70 1.04
N LYS A 52 -2.52 -6.07 2.30
CA LYS A 52 -1.49 -6.50 3.26
C LYS A 52 -0.70 -7.69 2.76
N THR A 53 -1.36 -8.73 2.24
CA THR A 53 -0.68 -9.90 1.66
C THR A 53 0.23 -9.52 0.48
N ARG A 54 -0.26 -8.68 -0.44
CA ARG A 54 0.55 -8.23 -1.58
C ARG A 54 1.73 -7.36 -1.16
N LEU A 55 1.53 -6.52 -0.15
CA LEU A 55 2.60 -5.69 0.40
C LEU A 55 3.68 -6.58 1.04
N ASP A 56 3.30 -7.57 1.84
CA ASP A 56 4.23 -8.53 2.44
C ASP A 56 5.03 -9.29 1.37
N ASP A 57 4.38 -9.69 0.27
CA ASP A 57 5.04 -10.39 -0.83
C ASP A 57 6.02 -9.48 -1.60
N ALA A 58 5.63 -8.23 -1.86
CA ALA A 58 6.51 -7.24 -2.50
C ALA A 58 7.74 -6.89 -1.65
N LEU A 59 7.57 -6.82 -0.32
CA LEU A 59 8.67 -6.58 0.61
C LEU A 59 9.65 -7.76 0.65
N LYS A 60 9.14 -9.00 0.64
CA LYS A 60 9.99 -10.20 0.59
C LYS A 60 10.84 -10.26 -0.68
N GLU A 61 10.26 -9.95 -1.85
CA GLU A 61 10.98 -9.93 -3.12
C GLU A 61 12.14 -8.92 -3.09
N THR A 62 11.95 -7.80 -2.39
CA THR A 62 12.96 -6.74 -2.23
C THR A 62 14.04 -7.12 -1.20
N GLN A 63 13.71 -7.92 -0.18
CA GLN A 63 14.64 -8.34 0.87
C GLN A 63 15.61 -9.46 0.45
N VAL A 64 15.31 -10.25 -0.59
CA VAL A 64 16.21 -11.32 -1.06
C VAL A 64 17.54 -10.77 -1.60
N VAL A 65 17.63 -9.46 -1.85
CA VAL A 65 18.81 -8.82 -2.42
C VAL A 65 19.82 -8.33 -1.37
N GLU A 66 19.48 -8.32 -0.08
CA GLU A 66 20.35 -7.77 0.99
C GLU A 66 21.09 -8.82 1.84
N ASP A 67 20.96 -10.13 1.57
CA ASP A 67 21.75 -11.17 2.26
C ASP A 67 23.06 -11.56 1.52
N SER A 68 23.51 -10.75 0.55
CA SER A 68 24.75 -10.98 -0.19
C SER A 68 25.78 -9.87 0.07
N GLY A 69 26.33 -9.86 1.28
CA GLY A 69 27.52 -9.08 1.68
C GLY A 69 27.48 -8.77 3.17
N SER A 70 28.35 -9.27 4.04
CA SER A 70 29.66 -9.92 3.86
C SER A 70 30.05 -10.54 5.20
N GLU A 71 30.72 -11.69 5.15
CA GLU A 71 31.58 -12.21 6.22
C GLU A 71 32.71 -11.22 6.58
#